data_AF-A0A2H1EJ07-F1
#
_entry.id   AF-A0A2H1EJ07-F1
#
_cell.length_a   1.000
_cell.length_b   1.000
_cell.length_c   1.000
_cell.angle_alpha   90.00
_cell.angle_beta   90.00
_cell.angle_gamma   90.00
#
_symmetry.space_group_name_H-M   'P 1'
#
loop_
_entity.id
_entity.type
_entity.pdbx_description
1 polymer ?
#
loop_
_entity_poly.entity_id
_entity_poly.type
_entity_poly.pdbx_seq_one_letter_code
_entity_poly.pdbx_strand_id
1 'polypeptide(L)' 'MIKCAKCGNDVNKVYDCEHTKDEDYCVECYTELHYYMTEKNSNSEQQ' A
#
# COMPACT_ATOMS: atom_id res chain seq x y z
N MET A 1 -17.43 9.63 -1.25
CA MET A 1 -16.76 8.37 -0.89
C MET A 1 -15.53 8.28 -1.77
N ILE A 2 -14.37 7.95 -1.21
CA ILE A 2 -13.11 7.85 -1.95
C ILE A 2 -12.95 6.38 -2.34
N LYS A 3 -12.44 6.11 -3.55
CA LYS A 3 -12.20 4.74 -3.99
C LYS A 3 -10.73 4.39 -3.87
N CYS A 4 -10.44 3.22 -3.33
CA CYS A 4 -9.09 2.67 -3.33
C CYS A 4 -8.64 2.42 -4.78
N ALA A 5 -7.49 2.97 -5.18
CA ALA A 5 -6.96 2.79 -6.54
C ALA A 5 -6.62 1.32 -6.85
N LYS A 6 -6.22 0.54 -5.83
CA LYS A 6 -5.84 -0.87 -5.99
C LYS A 6 -7.03 -1.83 -6.11
N CYS A 7 -8.02 -1.73 -5.20
CA CYS A 7 -9.13 -2.69 -5.13
C CYS A 7 -10.48 -2.13 -5.60
N GLY A 8 -10.58 -0.83 -5.86
CA GLY A 8 -11.81 -0.19 -6.35
C GLY A 8 -12.93 -0.02 -5.33
N ASN A 9 -12.75 -0.48 -4.08
CA ASN A 9 -13.77 -0.37 -3.04
C ASN A 9 -13.96 1.07 -2.57
N ASP A 10 -15.21 1.42 -2.27
CA ASP A 10 -15.57 2.65 -1.60
C ASP A 10 -15.12 2.61 -0.13
N VAL A 11 -14.32 3.59 0.27
CA VAL A 11 -13.75 3.69 1.61
C VAL A 11 -13.94 5.09 2.20
N ASN A 12 -13.94 5.17 3.52
CA ASN A 12 -14.07 6.43 4.26
C ASN A 12 -12.73 7.13 4.50
N LYS A 13 -11.62 6.39 4.38
CA LYS A 13 -10.27 6.90 4.60
C LYS A 13 -9.30 6.21 3.66
N VAL A 14 -8.37 7.00 3.13
CA VAL A 14 -7.30 6.56 2.25
C VAL A 14 -5.95 6.96 2.84
N TYR A 15 -4.91 6.29 2.38
CA TYR A 15 -3.52 6.47 2.77
C TYR A 15 -2.68 6.50 1.50
N ASP A 16 -1.80 7.48 1.41
CA ASP A 16 -0.80 7.63 0.37
C ASP A 16 0.61 7.65 1.00
N CYS A 17 1.61 7.17 0.25
CA CYS A 17 3.02 7.33 0.59
C CYS A 17 3.84 7.42 -0.69
N GLU A 18 5.15 7.67 -0.57
CA GLU A 18 6.07 7.74 -1.73
C GLU A 18 6.04 6.49 -2.63
N HIS A 19 5.63 5.33 -2.07
CA HIS A 19 5.55 4.07 -2.79
C HIS A 19 4.20 3.84 -3.49
N THR A 20 3.17 4.62 -3.17
CA THR A 20 1.86 4.56 -3.85
C THR A 20 1.80 5.46 -5.07
N LYS A 21 2.88 6.19 -5.44
CA LYS A 21 2.94 7.05 -6.63
C LYS A 21 1.75 8.04 -6.71
N ASP A 22 1.45 8.69 -5.60
CA ASP A 22 0.32 9.62 -5.46
C ASP A 22 -1.07 8.98 -5.61
N GLU A 23 -1.16 7.64 -5.50
CA GLU A 23 -2.45 6.94 -5.51
C GLU A 23 -2.99 6.69 -4.08
N ASP A 24 -4.32 6.80 -3.96
CA ASP A 24 -5.07 6.66 -2.71
C ASP A 24 -5.42 5.19 -2.42
N TYR A 25 -4.85 4.62 -1.35
CA TYR A 25 -5.05 3.22 -0.99
C TYR A 25 -5.86 3.07 0.30
N CYS A 26 -6.71 2.04 0.39
CA CYS A 26 -7.33 1.68 1.66
C CYS A 26 -6.30 1.09 2.63
N VAL A 27 -6.62 1.05 3.93
CA VAL A 27 -5.72 0.53 4.98
C VAL A 27 -5.20 -0.87 4.71
N GLU A 28 -6.04 -1.77 4.16
CA GLU A 28 -5.66 -3.15 3.85
C GLU A 28 -4.66 -3.19 2.70
N CYS A 29 -4.95 -2.48 1.61
CA CYS A 29 -4.07 -2.40 0.43
C CYS A 29 -2.74 -1.70 0.74
N TYR A 30 -2.77 -0.68 1.59
CA TYR A 30 -1.60 0.06 2.08
C TYR A 30 -0.73 -0.83 2.98
N THR A 31 -1.34 -1.56 3.91
CA THR A 31 -0.62 -2.49 4.80
C THR A 31 0.02 -3.62 4.01
N GLU A 32 -0.69 -4.20 3.05
CA GLU A 32 -0.16 -5.25 2.18
C GLU A 32 1.04 -4.76 1.35
N LEU A 33 0.95 -3.55 0.78
CA LEU A 33 2.06 -2.93 0.05
C LEU A 33 3.32 -2.84 0.94
N HIS A 34 3.18 -2.32 2.16
CA HIS A 34 4.29 -2.12 3.08
C HIS A 34 4.81 -3.45 3.66
N TYR A 35 3.95 -4.44 3.86
CA TYR A 35 4.34 -5.77 4.29
C TYR A 35 5.20 -6.46 3.24
N TYR A 36 4.77 -6.49 1.97
CA TYR A 36 5.58 -7.04 0.88
C TYR A 36 6.90 -6.31 0.69
N MET A 37 6.94 -5.01 0.91
CA MET A 37 8.19 -4.25 0.88
C MET A 37 9.13 -4.61 2.02
N THR A 38 8.59 -4.77 3.24
CA THR A 38 9.38 -5.17 4.41
C THR A 38 9.89 -6.60 4.28
N GLU A 39 9.08 -7.54 3.79
CA GLU A 39 9.51 -8.91 3.52
C GLU A 39 10.52 -8.99 2.36
N LYS A 40 10.33 -8.21 1.29
CA LYS A 40 11.31 -8.14 0.19
C LYS A 40 12.63 -7.52 0.64
N ASN A 41 12.60 -6.50 1.48
CA ASN A 41 13.82 -5.93 2.07
C ASN A 41 14.48 -6.91 3.04
N SER A 42 13.71 -7.65 3.84
CA SER A 42 14.23 -8.69 4.74
C SER A 42 14.80 -9.91 4.00
N ASN A 43 14.44 -10.10 2.72
CA ASN A 43 15.05 -11.12 1.84
C ASN A 43 16.20 -10.55 0.98
N SER A 44 16.45 -9.24 1.02
CA SER A 44 17.52 -8.59 0.26
C SER A 44 18.76 -8.26 1.09
N GLU A 45 18.77 -8.57 2.39
CA GLU A 45 19.96 -8.51 3.27
C GLU A 45 20.68 -9.86 3.39
N GLN A 46 20.76 -10.62 2.29
CA GLN A 46 21.83 -11.59 2.08
C GLN A 46 22.71 -11.14 0.93
N GLN A 47 23.58 -10.15 1.17
CA GLN A 47 24.87 -10.05 0.49
C GLN A 47 25.90 -9.26 1.30
#